data_AF-E3NUI5-F1
#
_entry.id   AF-E3NUI5-F1
#
_cell.length_a   1.000
_cell.length_b   1.000
_cell.length_c   1.000
_cell.angle_alpha   90.00
_cell.angle_beta   90.00
_cell.angle_gamma   90.00
#
_symmetry.space_group_name_H-M   'P 1'
#
loop_
_entity.id
_entity.type
_entity.pdbx_description
1 polymer ?
#
loop_
_entity_poly.entity_id
_entity_poly.type
_entity_poly.pdbx_seq_one_letter_code
_entity_poly.pdbx_strand_id
1 'polypeptide(L)'
;MERAVKESMFPQVILKCVYRCHPVITSLLGELFYNSEIISGISAEQRSEFMKNRPHFWPNPNFPIMVVDNKAPAQAMGTSFANSTERVVVKQIIDFLTDTERKKFVISPADVGVISYYSAQTSLLTDALRDVGVKCGTVDSFQGSEREIIVLCCTNDDIQVKKLVKISRKLKK
;
A
#
# COMPACT_ATOMS: atom_id res chain seq x y z
N MET A 1 -3.82 9.51 -25.05
CA MET A 1 -2.77 10.21 -24.28
C MET A 1 -1.37 9.73 -24.67
N GLU A 2 -1.02 8.45 -24.52
CA GLU A 2 0.31 7.92 -24.89
C GLU A 2 0.77 8.26 -26.32
N ARG A 3 -0.10 8.08 -27.33
CA ARG A 3 0.23 8.46 -28.72
C ARG A 3 0.51 9.97 -28.86
N ALA A 4 -0.32 10.81 -28.26
CA ALA A 4 -0.18 12.26 -28.33
C ALA A 4 1.05 12.77 -27.58
N VAL A 5 1.44 12.11 -26.49
CA VAL A 5 2.69 12.38 -25.76
C VAL A 5 3.90 12.01 -26.61
N LYS A 6 3.86 10.84 -27.27
CA LYS A 6 4.94 10.37 -28.14
C LYS A 6 5.12 11.23 -29.40
N GLU A 7 4.00 11.71 -29.95
CA GLU A 7 3.98 12.55 -31.15
C GLU A 7 4.09 14.05 -30.80
N SER A 8 4.31 14.41 -29.53
CA SER A 8 4.44 15.79 -29.04
C SER A 8 3.34 16.73 -29.55
N MET A 9 2.11 16.20 -29.66
CA MET A 9 0.98 16.93 -30.27
C MET A 9 0.51 18.13 -29.43
N PHE A 10 0.91 18.20 -28.17
CA PHE A 10 0.54 19.24 -27.21
C PHE A 10 1.70 19.55 -26.25
N PRO A 11 1.78 20.77 -25.70
CA PRO A 11 2.71 21.09 -24.63
C PRO A 11 2.44 20.23 -23.39
N GLN A 12 3.51 19.77 -22.75
CA GLN A 12 3.45 18.88 -21.59
C GLN A 12 4.04 19.60 -20.37
N VAL A 13 3.36 19.50 -19.22
CA VAL A 13 3.85 20.00 -17.94
C VAL A 13 3.94 18.82 -16.99
N ILE A 14 5.13 18.56 -16.46
CA ILE A 14 5.37 17.46 -15.52
C ILE A 14 5.28 18.00 -14.11
N LEU A 15 4.39 17.44 -13.30
CA LEU A 15 4.28 17.75 -11.88
C LEU A 15 5.31 16.91 -11.11
N LYS A 16 6.31 17.58 -10.53
CA LYS A 16 7.40 16.92 -9.80
C LYS A 16 7.18 16.84 -8.29
N CYS A 17 6.32 17.70 -7.74
CA CYS A 17 6.14 17.82 -6.30
C CYS A 17 5.04 16.88 -5.78
N VAL A 18 5.34 16.06 -4.77
CA VAL A 18 4.43 15.08 -4.16
C VAL A 18 4.13 15.48 -2.71
N TYR A 19 2.85 15.62 -2.38
CA TYR A 19 2.38 16.05 -1.04
C TYR A 19 1.70 14.92 -0.24
N ARG A 20 1.64 13.71 -0.80
CA ARG A 20 0.86 12.59 -0.28
C ARG A 20 1.64 11.74 0.73
N CYS A 21 2.83 11.29 0.35
CA CYS A 21 3.57 10.29 1.10
C CYS A 21 4.69 10.91 1.94
N HIS A 22 5.07 10.24 3.03
CA HIS A 22 6.28 10.59 3.79
C HIS A 22 7.51 10.68 2.85
N PRO A 23 8.44 11.64 3.05
CA PRO A 23 9.55 11.90 2.12
C PRO A 23 10.37 10.68 1.72
N VAL A 24 10.58 9.75 2.66
CA VAL A 24 11.29 8.47 2.42
C VAL A 24 10.60 7.61 1.35
N ILE A 25 9.26 7.52 1.36
CA ILE A 25 8.50 6.79 0.33
C ILE A 25 8.63 7.51 -1.00
N THR A 26 8.53 8.85 -1.00
CA THR A 26 8.68 9.66 -2.22
C THR A 26 10.07 9.47 -2.83
N SER A 27 11.14 9.48 -2.03
CA SER A 27 12.50 9.23 -2.50
C SER A 27 12.63 7.85 -3.13
N LEU A 28 12.15 6.81 -2.43
CA LEU A 28 12.18 5.43 -2.92
C LEU A 28 11.44 5.28 -4.25
N LEU A 29 10.23 5.84 -4.37
CA LEU A 29 9.47 5.81 -5.63
C LEU A 29 10.18 6.62 -6.72
N GLY A 30 10.84 7.72 -6.36
CA GLY A 30 11.60 8.55 -7.25
C GLY A 30 12.74 7.77 -7.90
N GLU A 31 13.54 7.10 -7.09
CA GLU A 31 14.65 6.26 -7.55
C GLU A 31 14.18 5.10 -8.43
N LEU A 32 13.08 4.43 -8.05
CA LEU A 32 12.61 3.24 -8.74
C LEU A 32 11.90 3.54 -10.07
N PHE A 33 11.13 4.63 -10.16
CA PHE A 33 10.18 4.83 -11.26
C PHE A 33 10.30 6.16 -11.99
N TYR A 34 10.92 7.18 -11.37
CA TYR A 34 10.91 8.56 -11.86
C TYR A 34 12.30 9.20 -11.99
N ASN A 35 13.37 8.40 -12.10
CA ASN A 35 14.76 8.88 -12.25
C ASN A 35 15.15 9.94 -11.19
N SER A 36 14.61 9.80 -9.98
CA SER A 36 14.81 10.76 -8.87
C SER A 36 14.36 12.20 -9.17
N GLU A 37 13.45 12.40 -10.13
CA GLU A 37 12.95 13.73 -10.49
C GLU A 37 11.79 14.22 -9.61
N ILE A 38 11.14 13.33 -8.85
CA ILE A 38 10.06 13.71 -7.94
C ILE A 38 10.62 14.21 -6.61
N ILE A 39 9.98 15.23 -6.05
CA ILE A 39 10.41 15.94 -4.84
C ILE A 39 9.27 15.88 -3.82
N SER A 40 9.60 15.66 -2.55
CA SER A 40 8.62 15.76 -1.47
C SER A 40 8.27 17.22 -1.19
N GLY A 41 6.99 17.56 -1.27
CA GLY A 41 6.46 18.87 -0.89
C GLY A 41 6.08 18.99 0.59
N ILE A 42 6.30 17.94 1.36
CA ILE A 42 6.00 17.84 2.79
C ILE A 42 7.23 17.41 3.57
N SER A 43 7.29 17.79 4.86
CA SER A 43 8.35 17.37 5.77
C SER A 43 8.05 15.99 6.37
N ALA A 44 9.07 15.34 6.94
CA ALA A 44 8.90 14.05 7.59
C ALA A 44 7.93 14.13 8.77
N GLU A 45 8.04 15.20 9.56
CA GLU A 45 7.25 15.44 10.77
C GLU A 45 5.74 15.44 10.49
N GLN A 46 5.33 15.96 9.33
CA GLN A 46 3.93 16.00 8.89
C GLN A 46 3.32 14.60 8.64
N ARG A 47 4.16 13.57 8.47
CA ARG A 47 3.74 12.18 8.21
C ARG A 47 4.31 11.16 9.20
N SER A 48 5.02 11.60 10.26
CA SER A 48 5.61 10.68 11.25
C SER A 48 4.75 10.46 12.50
N GLU A 49 3.61 11.13 12.64
CA GLU A 49 2.81 11.13 13.87
C GLU A 49 2.46 9.71 14.33
N PHE A 50 1.96 8.87 13.42
CA PHE A 50 1.64 7.48 13.72
C PHE A 50 2.86 6.71 14.27
N MET A 51 4.00 6.78 13.57
CA MET A 51 5.20 6.01 13.93
C MET A 51 5.78 6.47 15.28
N LYS A 52 5.78 7.78 15.54
CA LYS A 52 6.25 8.36 16.81
C LYS A 52 5.35 7.97 17.99
N ASN A 53 4.05 7.91 17.78
CA ASN A 53 3.07 7.57 18.83
C ASN A 53 2.87 6.05 19.03
N ARG A 54 3.47 5.21 18.18
CA ARG A 54 3.34 3.74 18.22
C ARG A 54 4.70 3.01 18.18
N PRO A 55 5.68 3.34 19.04
CA PRO A 55 7.03 2.74 18.97
C PRO A 55 7.06 1.23 19.27
N HIS A 56 6.07 0.70 19.99
CA HIS A 56 5.96 -0.75 20.26
C HIS A 56 5.52 -1.57 19.04
N PHE A 57 4.89 -0.91 18.06
CA PHE A 57 4.44 -1.54 16.82
C PHE A 57 5.38 -1.24 15.68
N TRP A 58 5.88 -0.01 15.64
CA TRP A 58 6.68 0.48 14.54
C TRP A 58 8.17 0.41 14.89
N PRO A 59 8.94 -0.50 14.25
CA PRO A 59 10.32 -0.76 14.66
C PRO A 59 11.28 0.40 14.35
N ASN A 60 10.98 1.21 13.32
CA ASN A 60 11.82 2.34 12.92
C ASN A 60 10.99 3.59 12.63
N PRO A 61 10.97 4.60 13.51
CA PRO A 61 10.12 5.79 13.36
C PRO A 61 10.50 6.68 12.17
N ASN A 62 11.68 6.49 11.58
CA ASN A 62 12.17 7.26 10.44
C ASN A 62 11.89 6.57 9.09
N PHE A 63 11.43 5.31 9.11
CA PHE A 63 11.20 4.52 7.90
C PHE A 63 9.75 4.02 7.86
N PRO A 64 8.87 4.66 7.07
CA PRO A 64 7.41 4.40 7.03
C PRO A 64 7.05 3.18 6.16
N ILE A 65 7.91 2.16 6.11
CA ILE A 65 7.62 0.88 5.46
C ILE A 65 8.03 -0.24 6.40
N MET A 66 7.12 -1.19 6.63
CA MET A 66 7.36 -2.41 7.39
C MET A 66 7.11 -3.61 6.48
N VAL A 67 8.05 -4.55 6.44
CA VAL A 67 7.92 -5.81 5.70
C VAL A 67 7.72 -6.93 6.71
N VAL A 68 6.61 -7.65 6.57
CA VAL A 68 6.29 -8.82 7.39
C VAL A 68 6.55 -10.07 6.56
N ASP A 69 7.54 -10.86 6.97
CA ASP A 69 7.88 -12.12 6.29
C ASP A 69 6.85 -13.21 6.65
N ASN A 70 6.09 -13.66 5.65
CA ASN A 70 5.16 -14.77 5.77
C ASN A 70 5.62 -15.91 4.86
N LYS A 71 6.08 -17.01 5.47
CA LYS A 71 6.59 -18.20 4.76
C LYS A 71 5.52 -19.26 4.47
N ALA A 72 4.27 -19.01 4.85
CA ALA A 72 3.20 -19.97 4.60
C ALA A 72 2.86 -19.99 3.09
N PRO A 73 2.70 -21.16 2.48
CA PRO A 73 2.42 -21.26 1.05
C PRO A 73 1.02 -20.74 0.71
N ALA A 74 0.89 -20.14 -0.48
CA ALA A 74 -0.42 -19.80 -1.04
C ALA A 74 -1.16 -21.04 -1.56
N GLN A 75 -2.48 -21.02 -1.48
CA GLN A 75 -3.38 -22.05 -1.98
C GLN A 75 -4.07 -21.57 -3.25
N ALA A 76 -4.13 -22.43 -4.27
CA ALA A 76 -4.85 -22.14 -5.49
C ALA A 76 -6.38 -22.22 -5.23
N MET A 77 -7.09 -21.17 -5.64
CA MET A 77 -8.54 -21.08 -5.60
C MET A 77 -9.06 -20.75 -7.00
N GLY A 78 -9.35 -21.79 -7.78
CA GLY A 78 -9.69 -21.66 -9.20
C GLY A 78 -8.53 -21.05 -10.00
N THR A 79 -8.74 -19.88 -10.60
CA THR A 79 -7.73 -19.15 -11.39
C THR A 79 -6.96 -18.10 -10.58
N SER A 80 -7.07 -18.13 -9.24
CA SER A 80 -6.51 -17.14 -8.33
C SER A 80 -5.84 -17.82 -7.14
N PHE A 81 -5.21 -17.05 -6.26
CA PHE A 81 -4.48 -17.55 -5.10
C PHE A 81 -4.92 -16.85 -3.82
N ALA A 82 -4.88 -17.57 -2.72
CA ALA A 82 -5.17 -17.06 -1.39
C ALA A 82 -4.22 -17.65 -0.34
N ASN A 83 -3.95 -16.92 0.73
CA ASN A 83 -3.11 -17.34 1.84
C ASN A 83 -3.82 -17.03 3.15
N SER A 84 -4.24 -18.10 3.83
CA SER A 84 -4.96 -18.02 5.10
C SER A 84 -4.12 -17.44 6.23
N THR A 85 -2.79 -17.67 6.21
CA THR A 85 -1.87 -17.11 7.21
C THR A 85 -1.72 -15.62 7.01
N GLU A 86 -1.57 -15.15 5.76
CA GLU A 86 -1.52 -13.72 5.44
C GLU A 86 -2.81 -13.01 5.89
N ARG A 87 -3.98 -13.66 5.73
CA ARG A 87 -5.24 -13.14 6.28
C ARG A 87 -5.21 -12.96 7.79
N VAL A 88 -4.71 -13.94 8.53
CA VAL A 88 -4.62 -13.87 10.00
C VAL A 88 -3.69 -12.73 10.42
N VAL A 89 -2.51 -12.63 9.79
CA VAL A 89 -1.54 -11.56 10.04
C VAL A 89 -2.14 -10.19 9.75
N VAL A 90 -2.80 -10.02 8.61
CA VAL A 90 -3.47 -8.76 8.25
C VAL A 90 -4.53 -8.41 9.28
N LYS A 91 -5.39 -9.36 9.67
CA LYS A 91 -6.41 -9.12 10.69
C LYS A 91 -5.80 -8.67 12.01
N GLN A 92 -4.74 -9.34 12.49
CA GLN A 92 -4.04 -8.94 13.72
C GLN A 92 -3.44 -7.53 13.63
N ILE A 93 -2.87 -7.17 12.47
CA ILE A 93 -2.35 -5.82 12.23
C ILE A 93 -3.51 -4.81 12.30
N ILE A 94 -4.60 -5.05 11.58
CA ILE A 94 -5.76 -4.15 11.56
C ILE A 94 -6.35 -3.99 12.96
N ASP A 95 -6.63 -5.08 13.66
CA ASP A 95 -7.17 -5.06 15.01
C ASP A 95 -6.25 -4.24 15.94
N PHE A 96 -4.93 -4.40 15.83
CA PHE A 96 -3.97 -3.62 16.61
C PHE A 96 -3.96 -2.12 16.27
N LEU A 97 -4.17 -1.76 14.99
CA LEU A 97 -4.21 -0.37 14.54
C LEU A 97 -5.49 0.34 15.02
N THR A 98 -6.62 -0.36 14.96
CA THR A 98 -7.95 0.18 15.28
C THR A 98 -8.37 -0.03 16.74
N ASP A 99 -7.57 -0.73 17.55
CA ASP A 99 -7.81 -0.94 18.99
C ASP A 99 -7.93 0.40 19.74
N THR A 100 -9.16 0.70 20.17
CA THR A 100 -9.54 1.90 20.92
C THR A 100 -9.22 1.81 22.41
N GLU A 101 -9.09 0.61 22.98
CA GLU A 101 -9.03 0.42 24.42
C GLU A 101 -7.60 0.57 24.96
N ARG A 102 -6.59 0.25 24.15
CA ARG A 102 -5.24 0.03 24.67
C ARG A 102 -4.24 1.16 24.42
N LYS A 103 -4.57 2.20 23.62
CA LYS A 103 -3.50 3.10 23.15
C LYS A 103 -3.93 4.55 22.81
N LYS A 104 -3.03 5.50 23.10
CA LYS A 104 -3.18 6.96 22.97
C LYS A 104 -3.42 7.53 21.56
N PHE A 105 -3.38 6.73 20.51
CA PHE A 105 -3.48 7.19 19.11
C PHE A 105 -4.27 6.19 18.27
N VAL A 106 -5.59 6.33 18.20
CA VAL A 106 -6.44 5.37 17.47
C VAL A 106 -6.50 5.78 16.00
N ILE A 107 -6.31 4.80 15.10
CA ILE A 107 -6.51 5.02 13.67
C ILE A 107 -7.93 4.61 13.30
N SER A 108 -8.63 5.48 12.59
CA SER A 108 -9.95 5.16 12.06
C SER A 108 -9.84 4.03 11.04
N PRO A 109 -10.74 3.03 11.06
CA PRO A 109 -10.80 2.01 10.01
C PRO A 109 -10.87 2.59 8.59
N ALA A 110 -11.45 3.78 8.43
CA ALA A 110 -11.54 4.48 7.15
C ALA A 110 -10.18 4.98 6.61
N ASP A 111 -9.21 5.21 7.50
CA ASP A 111 -7.85 5.66 7.17
C ASP A 111 -6.92 4.50 6.82
N VAL A 112 -7.41 3.26 6.91
CA VAL A 112 -6.68 2.05 6.54
C VAL A 112 -7.24 1.46 5.25
N GLY A 113 -6.34 0.97 4.39
CA GLY A 113 -6.68 0.22 3.19
C GLY A 113 -5.90 -1.08 3.10
N VAL A 114 -6.56 -2.15 2.68
CA VAL A 114 -5.92 -3.44 2.41
C VAL A 114 -5.95 -3.72 0.91
N ILE A 115 -4.78 -3.87 0.30
CA ILE A 115 -4.65 -4.14 -1.13
C ILE A 115 -4.14 -5.55 -1.34
N SER A 116 -4.73 -6.31 -2.26
CA SER A 116 -4.19 -7.58 -2.71
C SER A 116 -4.10 -7.66 -4.24
N TYR A 117 -3.12 -8.41 -4.75
CA TYR A 117 -2.98 -8.70 -6.18
C TYR A 117 -3.91 -9.79 -6.70
N TYR A 118 -4.53 -10.56 -5.80
CA TYR A 118 -5.33 -11.72 -6.14
C TYR A 118 -6.77 -11.53 -5.69
N SER A 119 -7.71 -11.84 -6.58
CA SER A 119 -9.15 -11.74 -6.30
C SER A 119 -9.63 -12.68 -5.21
N ALA A 120 -9.07 -13.90 -5.14
CA ALA A 120 -9.41 -14.87 -4.09
C ALA A 120 -8.93 -14.36 -2.72
N GLN A 121 -7.69 -13.87 -2.63
CA GLN A 121 -7.20 -13.23 -1.42
C GLN A 121 -8.03 -12.00 -1.03
N THR A 122 -8.39 -11.15 -1.99
CA THR A 122 -9.24 -9.97 -1.74
C THR A 122 -10.56 -10.39 -1.09
N SER A 123 -11.24 -11.40 -1.65
CA SER A 123 -12.51 -11.89 -1.12
C SER A 123 -12.36 -12.41 0.31
N LEU A 124 -11.31 -13.22 0.53
CA LEU A 124 -11.00 -13.82 1.82
C LEU A 124 -10.64 -12.78 2.90
N LEU A 125 -10.01 -11.66 2.52
CA LEU A 125 -9.73 -10.52 3.41
C LEU A 125 -10.97 -9.67 3.67
N THR A 126 -11.77 -9.38 2.64
CA THR A 126 -13.03 -8.64 2.78
C THR A 126 -13.98 -9.34 3.76
N ASP A 127 -14.06 -10.66 3.70
CA ASP A 127 -14.87 -11.43 4.65
C ASP A 127 -14.30 -11.37 6.08
N ALA A 128 -12.98 -11.42 6.23
CA ALA A 128 -12.33 -11.41 7.55
C ALA A 128 -12.41 -10.04 8.26
N LEU A 129 -12.53 -8.96 7.49
CA LEU A 129 -12.51 -7.57 7.94
C LEU A 129 -13.90 -6.89 7.87
N ARG A 130 -14.95 -7.65 7.54
CA ARG A 130 -16.32 -7.14 7.34
C ARG A 130 -16.82 -6.33 8.54
N ASP A 131 -16.54 -6.81 9.75
CA ASP A 131 -17.01 -6.18 10.99
C ASP A 131 -16.17 -4.96 11.42
N VAL A 132 -14.98 -4.77 10.84
CA VAL A 132 -14.07 -3.66 11.19
C VAL A 132 -14.34 -2.42 10.33
N GLY A 133 -14.87 -2.59 9.12
CA GLY A 133 -15.16 -1.47 8.20
C GLY A 133 -13.94 -0.95 7.42
N VAL A 134 -12.86 -1.73 7.34
CA VAL A 134 -11.68 -1.41 6.52
C VAL A 134 -11.93 -1.76 5.05
N LYS A 135 -11.60 -0.84 4.14
CA LYS A 135 -11.70 -1.11 2.69
C LYS A 135 -10.65 -2.15 2.28
N CYS A 136 -11.08 -3.25 1.67
CA CYS A 136 -10.21 -4.24 1.03
C CYS A 136 -10.53 -4.35 -0.47
N GLY A 137 -9.49 -4.52 -1.29
CA GLY A 137 -9.65 -4.49 -2.74
C GLY A 137 -8.36 -4.76 -3.52
N THR A 138 -8.47 -4.74 -4.84
CA THR A 138 -7.32 -4.81 -5.75
C THR A 138 -6.72 -3.43 -6.00
N VAL A 139 -5.51 -3.36 -6.55
CA VAL A 139 -4.86 -2.09 -6.95
C VAL A 139 -5.79 -1.20 -7.78
N ASP A 140 -6.56 -1.80 -8.69
CA ASP A 140 -7.50 -1.08 -9.56
C ASP A 140 -8.64 -0.42 -8.77
N SER A 141 -9.16 -1.10 -7.75
CA SER A 141 -10.22 -0.56 -6.88
C SER A 141 -9.77 0.57 -5.95
N PHE A 142 -8.44 0.74 -5.82
CA PHE A 142 -7.80 1.79 -5.03
C PHE A 142 -7.24 2.93 -5.88
N GLN A 143 -7.37 2.89 -7.21
CA GLN A 143 -6.91 3.97 -8.06
C GLN A 143 -7.64 5.29 -7.72
N GLY A 144 -6.86 6.35 -7.45
CA GLY A 144 -7.40 7.66 -7.06
C GLY A 144 -7.89 7.74 -5.60
N SER A 145 -7.75 6.66 -4.83
CA SER A 145 -8.07 6.63 -3.40
C SER A 145 -6.79 6.61 -2.57
N GLU A 146 -6.79 7.37 -1.48
CA GLU A 146 -5.66 7.50 -0.57
C GLU A 146 -6.07 7.03 0.82
N ARG A 147 -5.10 6.54 1.60
CA ARG A 147 -5.26 6.09 2.98
C ARG A 147 -4.00 6.47 3.75
N GLU A 148 -4.13 6.72 5.03
CA GLU A 148 -2.96 7.00 5.89
C GLU A 148 -2.12 5.74 6.08
N ILE A 149 -2.75 4.55 6.13
CA ILE A 149 -2.05 3.25 6.17
C ILE A 149 -2.55 2.33 5.06
N ILE A 150 -1.60 1.76 4.31
CA ILE A 150 -1.86 0.69 3.35
C ILE A 150 -1.18 -0.60 3.81
N VAL A 151 -1.95 -1.68 3.90
CA VAL A 151 -1.46 -3.04 4.07
C VAL A 151 -1.52 -3.74 2.71
N LEU A 152 -0.37 -4.10 2.16
CA LEU A 152 -0.25 -4.75 0.86
C LEU A 152 -0.03 -6.26 1.04
N CYS A 153 -0.91 -7.06 0.44
CA CYS A 153 -0.82 -8.52 0.41
C CYS A 153 -0.27 -8.99 -0.94
N CYS A 154 0.83 -9.73 -0.93
CA CYS A 154 1.55 -10.15 -2.13
C CYS A 154 1.05 -11.49 -2.68
N THR A 155 0.63 -12.39 -1.80
CA THR A 155 -0.04 -13.69 -2.00
C THR A 155 0.28 -14.51 -3.26
N ASN A 156 1.56 -14.82 -3.46
CA ASN A 156 2.06 -16.08 -4.03
C ASN A 156 3.57 -16.12 -3.77
N ASP A 157 4.14 -17.31 -3.57
CA ASP A 157 5.58 -17.49 -3.32
C ASP A 157 6.40 -17.08 -4.56
N ASP A 158 5.79 -17.27 -5.73
CA ASP A 158 6.27 -16.78 -7.01
C ASP A 158 5.52 -15.50 -7.37
N ILE A 159 6.04 -14.36 -6.91
CA ILE A 159 5.62 -13.05 -7.42
C ILE A 159 6.11 -12.97 -8.85
N GLN A 160 5.27 -13.42 -9.78
CA GLN A 160 5.51 -13.29 -11.21
C GLN A 160 5.89 -11.85 -11.50
N VAL A 161 7.17 -11.59 -11.83
CA VAL A 161 7.74 -10.25 -12.07
C VAL A 161 6.88 -9.43 -13.03
N LYS A 162 6.16 -10.10 -13.95
CA LYS A 162 5.16 -9.50 -14.84
C LYS A 162 4.03 -8.73 -14.12
N LYS A 163 3.59 -9.15 -12.92
CA LYS A 163 2.60 -8.43 -12.11
C LYS A 163 3.19 -7.15 -11.52
N LEU A 164 4.41 -7.21 -10.96
CA LEU A 164 5.15 -6.04 -10.49
C LEU A 164 5.44 -5.04 -11.62
N VAL A 165 5.80 -5.52 -12.81
CA VAL A 165 6.00 -4.68 -14.01
C VAL A 165 4.68 -4.04 -14.48
N LYS A 166 3.54 -4.74 -14.40
CA LYS A 166 2.22 -4.13 -14.67
C LYS A 166 1.88 -3.03 -13.67
N ILE A 167 2.22 -3.21 -12.39
CA ILE A 167 2.01 -2.20 -11.34
C ILE A 167 2.93 -1.00 -11.55
N SER A 168 4.22 -1.23 -11.84
CA SER A 168 5.16 -0.16 -12.20
C SER A 168 4.67 0.67 -13.39
N ARG A 169 4.11 0.03 -14.42
CA ARG A 169 3.51 0.76 -15.56
C ARG A 169 2.26 1.54 -15.20
N LYS A 170 1.47 1.11 -14.21
CA LYS A 170 0.34 1.87 -13.67
C LYS A 170 0.78 3.02 -12.77
N LEU A 171 1.89 2.86 -12.05
CA LEU A 171 2.49 3.92 -11.24
C LEU A 171 3.17 5.01 -12.08
N LYS A 172 3.49 4.77 -13.35
CA LYS A 172 4.09 5.75 -14.28
C LYS A 172 3.06 6.50 -15.14
N LYS A 173 1.77 6.18 -15.04
CA LYS A 173 0.68 6.86 -15.75
C LYS A 173 -0.02 7.84 -14.83
#